data_AF-A0AAV4H820-F1
#
_entry.id   AF-A0AAV4H820-F1
#
_cell.length_a   1.000
_cell.length_b   1.000
_cell.length_c   1.000
_cell.angle_alpha   90.00
_cell.angle_beta   90.00
_cell.angle_gamma   90.00
#
_symmetry.space_group_name_H-M   'P 1'
#
loop_
_entity.id
_entity.type
_entity.pdbx_description
1 polymer ?
#
loop_
_entity_poly.entity_id
_entity_poly.type
_entity_poly.pdbx_seq_one_letter_code
_entity_poly.pdbx_strand_id
1 'polypeptide(L)'
;MMATVFLDIQGVILVNFLSRGDAVNSDFYIDTLKRLWARILRVRPDIDIGNVLLLHDNAPSHTSIRTRETIASFVWTTLPHPSYSPNFLPLSPFWTHETRIAR
;
A
#
# COMPACT_ATOMS: atom_id res chain seq x y z
N MET A 1 7.44 11.21 -12.45
CA MET A 1 7.46 9.79 -12.06
C MET A 1 7.03 9.74 -10.62
N MET A 2 6.17 8.79 -10.28
CA MET A 2 5.69 8.59 -8.92
C MET A 2 6.14 7.21 -8.47
N ALA A 3 6.53 7.08 -7.21
CA ALA A 3 6.87 5.79 -6.62
C ALA A 3 5.86 5.47 -5.51
N THR A 4 5.42 4.22 -5.48
CA THR A 4 4.64 3.64 -4.39
C THR A 4 5.52 2.65 -3.66
N VAL A 5 5.69 2.85 -2.35
CA VAL A 5 6.57 2.02 -1.53
C VAL A 5 5.75 1.31 -0.46
N PHE A 6 5.92 -0.01 -0.39
CA PHE A 6 5.41 -0.84 0.69
C PHE A 6 6.56 -1.34 1.56
N LEU A 7 6.45 -1.12 2.87
CA LEU A 7 7.45 -1.53 3.85
C LEU A 7 6.80 -1.99 5.16
N ASP A 8 7.56 -2.78 5.90
CA ASP A 8 7.27 -3.18 7.28
C ASP A 8 8.46 -2.81 8.18
N ILE A 9 8.41 -3.27 9.44
CA ILE A 9 9.50 -3.08 10.41
C ILE A 9 10.82 -3.75 10.00
N GLN A 10 10.79 -4.72 9.09
CA GLN A 10 11.97 -5.40 8.55
C GLN A 10 12.49 -4.72 7.26
N GLY A 11 11.81 -3.67 6.78
CA GLY A 11 12.23 -2.84 5.66
C GLY A 11 11.30 -2.91 4.46
N VAL A 12 11.84 -2.55 3.29
CA VAL A 12 11.05 -2.42 2.04
C VAL A 12 10.71 -3.79 1.46
N ILE A 13 9.43 -4.00 1.14
CA ILE A 13 8.90 -5.23 0.53
C ILE A 13 8.77 -5.05 -0.98
N LEU A 14 8.15 -3.94 -1.40
CA LEU A 14 7.87 -3.64 -2.81
C LEU A 14 8.03 -2.14 -3.07
N VAL A 15 8.72 -1.82 -4.17
CA VAL A 15 8.70 -0.49 -4.78
C VAL A 15 8.11 -0.64 -6.16
N ASN A 16 7.06 0.12 -6.44
CA ASN A 16 6.45 0.19 -7.76
C ASN A 16 6.61 1.59 -8.34
N PHE A 17 6.99 1.68 -9.61
CA PHE A 17 7.19 2.95 -10.30
C PHE A 17 6.07 3.16 -11.31
N LEU A 18 5.48 4.36 -11.24
CA LEU A 18 4.53 4.83 -12.24
C LEU A 18 5.23 5.80 -13.19
N SER A 19 5.09 5.53 -14.48
CA SER A 19 5.65 6.34 -15.55
C SER A 19 5.11 7.78 -15.48
N ARG A 20 5.91 8.73 -15.96
CA ARG A 20 5.54 10.14 -15.97
C ARG A 20 4.37 10.35 -16.94
N GLY A 21 3.23 10.83 -16.44
CA GLY A 21 2.04 11.12 -17.23
C GLY A 21 0.88 10.15 -16.96
N ASP A 22 1.17 9.00 -16.35
CA ASP A 22 0.14 8.07 -15.92
C ASP A 22 -0.42 8.47 -14.54
N ALA A 23 -1.72 8.29 -14.35
CA ALA A 23 -2.40 8.55 -13.08
C ALA A 23 -2.48 7.26 -12.25
N VAL A 24 -2.33 7.39 -10.92
CA VAL A 24 -2.66 6.30 -9.99
C VAL A 24 -4.18 6.16 -9.99
N ASN A 25 -4.67 5.22 -10.80
CA ASN A 25 -6.07 4.80 -10.77
C ASN A 25 -6.23 3.56 -9.89
N SER A 26 -7.47 3.13 -9.67
CA SER A 26 -7.76 1.96 -8.84
C SER A 26 -7.16 0.68 -9.40
N ASP A 27 -7.18 0.49 -10.72
CA ASP A 27 -6.68 -0.75 -11.35
C ASP A 27 -5.16 -0.90 -11.17
N PHE A 28 -4.41 0.19 -11.31
CA PHE A 28 -2.97 0.21 -11.04
C PHE A 28 -2.67 -0.16 -9.58
N TYR A 29 -3.45 0.38 -8.64
CA TYR A 29 -3.27 0.08 -7.23
C TYR A 29 -3.63 -1.38 -6.91
N ILE A 30 -4.73 -1.89 -7.44
CA ILE A 30 -5.15 -3.30 -7.30
C ILE A 30 -4.07 -4.26 -7.81
N ASP A 31 -3.50 -3.99 -8.98
CA ASP A 31 -2.41 -4.76 -9.56
C ASP A 31 -1.14 -4.70 -8.68
N THR A 32 -0.88 -3.53 -8.08
CA THR A 32 0.20 -3.36 -7.11
C THR A 32 -0.02 -4.18 -5.83
N LEU A 33 -1.25 -4.23 -5.30
CA LEU A 33 -1.58 -5.05 -4.13
C LEU A 33 -1.43 -6.55 -4.43
N LYS A 34 -1.80 -7.02 -5.63
CA LYS A 34 -1.58 -8.40 -6.07
C LYS A 34 -0.09 -8.76 -6.12
N ARG A 35 0.74 -7.86 -6.67
CA ARG A 35 2.20 -8.01 -6.65
C ARG A 35 2.74 -8.05 -5.23
N LEU A 36 2.24 -7.18 -4.36
CA LEU A 36 2.63 -7.11 -2.96
C LEU A 36 2.31 -8.42 -2.23
N TRP A 37 1.10 -8.96 -2.40
CA TRP A 37 0.70 -10.25 -1.84
C TRP A 37 1.69 -11.36 -2.20
N ALA A 38 1.99 -11.54 -3.49
CA ALA A 38 2.95 -12.53 -3.97
C ALA A 38 4.38 -12.28 -3.42
N ARG A 39 4.75 -11.01 -3.24
CA ARG A 39 6.06 -10.63 -2.72
C ARG A 39 6.21 -10.94 -1.23
N ILE A 40 5.18 -10.66 -0.42
CA ILE A 40 5.17 -10.97 1.02
C ILE A 40 5.34 -12.47 1.22
N LEU A 41 4.54 -13.30 0.52
CA LEU A 41 4.67 -14.76 0.59
C LEU A 41 6.10 -15.27 0.32
N ARG A 42 6.86 -14.55 -0.52
CA ARG A 42 8.25 -14.91 -0.85
C ARG A 42 9.28 -14.38 0.13
N VAL A 43 9.12 -13.15 0.63
CA VAL A 43 10.16 -12.46 1.42
C VAL A 43 9.89 -12.40 2.92
N ARG A 44 8.68 -12.79 3.33
CA ARG A 44 8.18 -12.81 4.70
C ARG A 44 7.35 -14.09 4.93
N PRO A 45 7.95 -15.28 4.80
CA PRO A 45 7.23 -16.54 5.01
C PRO A 45 6.72 -16.71 6.45
N ASP A 46 7.22 -15.90 7.39
CA ASP A 46 6.83 -15.84 8.80
C ASP A 46 5.59 -14.97 9.06
N ILE A 47 5.13 -14.19 8.08
CA ILE A 47 3.94 -13.35 8.21
C ILE A 47 2.70 -14.16 7.84
N ASP A 48 1.68 -14.11 8.71
CA ASP A 48 0.34 -14.55 8.36
C ASP A 48 -0.28 -13.57 7.36
N ILE A 49 -0.17 -13.91 6.08
CA ILE A 49 -0.63 -13.07 4.97
C ILE A 49 -2.14 -12.80 5.03
N GLY A 50 -2.92 -13.66 5.69
CA GLY A 50 -4.37 -13.50 5.86
C GLY A 50 -4.75 -12.58 7.01
N ASN A 51 -3.78 -12.02 7.73
CA ASN A 51 -4.02 -11.12 8.86
C ASN A 51 -3.08 -9.91 8.83
N VAL A 52 -2.95 -9.31 7.65
CA VAL A 52 -2.12 -8.10 7.45
C VAL A 52 -2.91 -6.85 7.81
N LEU A 53 -2.30 -5.97 8.60
CA LEU A 53 -2.80 -4.62 8.84
C LEU A 53 -2.19 -3.66 7.79
N LEU A 54 -3.03 -3.11 6.92
CA LEU A 54 -2.62 -2.21 5.85
C LEU A 54 -2.87 -0.75 6.26
N LEU A 55 -1.81 0.06 6.30
CA LEU A 55 -1.88 1.51 6.53
C LEU A 55 -1.53 2.26 5.24
N HIS A 56 -2.54 2.85 4.60
CA HIS A 56 -2.40 3.69 3.41
C HIS A 56 -3.22 4.98 3.56
N ASP A 57 -2.95 5.98 2.71
CA ASP A 57 -3.75 7.20 2.69
C ASP A 57 -5.16 7.00 2.11
N ASN A 58 -6.02 8.01 2.28
CA ASN A 58 -7.40 8.00 1.79
C ASN A 58 -7.53 8.46 0.33
N ALA A 59 -6.50 8.29 -0.52
CA ALA A 59 -6.59 8.70 -1.92
C ALA A 59 -7.78 8.02 -2.63
N PRO A 60 -8.42 8.67 -3.62
CA PRO A 60 -9.59 8.11 -4.31
C PRO A 60 -9.36 6.72 -4.94
N SER A 61 -8.14 6.46 -5.44
CA SER A 61 -7.73 5.15 -5.94
C SER A 61 -7.72 4.08 -4.85
N HIS A 62 -7.27 4.41 -3.64
CA HIS A 62 -7.15 3.47 -2.54
C HIS A 62 -8.47 3.22 -1.82
N THR A 63 -9.38 4.20 -1.90
CA THR A 63 -10.72 4.16 -1.32
C THR A 63 -11.80 3.81 -2.33
N SER A 64 -11.44 3.35 -3.54
CA SER A 64 -12.43 2.88 -4.50
C SER A 64 -13.10 1.58 -4.04
N ILE A 65 -14.32 1.32 -4.50
CA ILE A 65 -15.05 0.07 -4.18
C ILE A 65 -14.22 -1.16 -4.57
N ARG A 66 -13.70 -1.19 -5.80
CA ARG A 66 -12.88 -2.30 -6.31
C ARG A 66 -11.62 -2.53 -5.48
N THR A 67 -10.99 -1.46 -5.01
CA THR A 67 -9.82 -1.57 -4.13
C THR A 67 -10.18 -2.18 -2.80
N ARG A 68 -11.27 -1.71 -2.16
CA ARG A 68 -11.75 -2.25 -0.88
C ARG A 68 -12.13 -3.72 -1.00
N GLU A 69 -12.83 -4.10 -2.07
CA GLU A 69 -13.16 -5.50 -2.35
C GLU A 69 -11.90 -6.37 -2.53
N THR A 70 -10.89 -5.85 -3.22
CA THR A 70 -9.60 -6.53 -3.39
C THR A 70 -8.89 -6.73 -2.04
N ILE A 71 -8.81 -5.69 -1.21
CA ILE A 71 -8.22 -5.77 0.13
C ILE A 71 -8.98 -6.79 1.01
N ALA A 72 -10.31 -6.77 0.96
CA ALA A 72 -11.15 -7.74 1.68
C ALA A 72 -10.93 -9.18 1.18
N SER A 73 -10.72 -9.39 -0.13
CA SER A 73 -10.42 -10.71 -0.70
C SER A 73 -9.08 -11.29 -0.22
N PHE A 74 -8.16 -10.41 0.20
CA PHE A 74 -6.90 -10.76 0.84
C PHE A 74 -7.02 -10.97 2.35
N VAL A 75 -8.21 -10.75 2.93
CA VAL A 75 -8.42 -10.79 4.39
C VAL A 75 -7.55 -9.73 5.10
N TRP A 76 -7.18 -8.67 4.40
CA TRP A 76 -6.40 -7.58 4.97
C TRP A 76 -7.30 -6.59 5.68
N THR A 77 -6.83 -6.06 6.81
CA THR A 77 -7.54 -5.03 7.57
C THR A 77 -6.92 -3.67 7.28
N THR A 78 -7.68 -2.76 6.69
CA THR A 78 -7.24 -1.36 6.53
C THR A 78 -7.32 -0.64 7.87
N LEU A 79 -6.20 -0.07 8.32
CA LEU A 79 -6.18 0.79 9.50
C LEU A 79 -6.78 2.16 9.17
N PRO A 80 -7.59 2.73 10.07
CA PRO A 80 -8.18 4.04 9.85
C PRO A 80 -7.07 5.10 9.78
N HIS A 81 -7.00 5.83 8.66
CA HIS A 81 -6.11 6.97 8.50
C HIS A 81 -6.93 8.26 8.52
N PRO A 82 -6.64 9.22 9.42
CA PRO A 82 -7.32 10.52 9.40
C PRO A 82 -7.00 11.25 8.08
N SER A 83 -8.03 11.82 7.46
CA SER A 83 -7.87 12.64 6.26
C SER A 83 -6.91 13.81 6.55
N TYR A 84 -5.88 13.97 5.71
CA TYR A 84 -4.86 15.01 5.84
C TYR A 84 -4.15 15.02 7.20
N SER A 85 -3.52 13.89 7.56
CA SER A 85 -2.55 13.84 8.67
C SER A 85 -1.12 13.64 8.15
N PRO A 86 -0.51 14.67 7.54
CA PRO A 86 0.89 14.60 7.07
C PRO A 86 1.92 14.44 8.20
N ASN A 87 1.52 14.51 9.48
CA ASN A 87 2.44 14.61 10.62
C ASN A 87 2.83 13.27 11.29
N PHE A 88 2.61 12.12 10.65
CA PHE A 88 3.07 10.82 11.19
C PHE A 88 4.20 10.15 10.38
N LEU A 89 4.84 10.86 9.44
CA LEU A 89 5.91 10.31 8.61
C LEU A 89 7.21 11.12 8.77
N PRO A 90 8.36 10.49 9.10
CA PRO A 90 9.58 11.21 9.44
C PRO A 90 10.41 11.67 8.23
N LEU A 91 9.84 11.87 7.02
CA LEU A 91 10.62 12.23 5.82
C LEU A 91 9.84 13.04 4.74
N SER A 92 9.87 14.38 4.80
CA SER A 92 10.10 15.36 3.70
C SER A 92 9.20 15.42 2.41
N PRO A 93 9.33 16.42 1.49
CA PRO A 93 8.22 17.17 0.88
C PRO A 93 7.91 16.75 -0.57
N PHE A 94 8.20 15.50 -0.91
CA PHE A 94 7.92 14.96 -2.23
C PHE A 94 6.66 14.09 -2.18
N TRP A 95 5.89 14.09 -3.27
CA TRP A 95 4.70 13.26 -3.49
C TRP A 95 5.05 11.76 -3.58
N THR A 96 5.64 11.20 -2.53
CA THR A 96 5.90 9.77 -2.38
C THR A 96 4.77 9.16 -1.57
N HIS A 97 3.96 8.33 -2.21
CA HIS A 97 2.93 7.58 -1.52
C HIS A 97 3.58 6.42 -0.78
N GLU A 98 3.66 6.54 0.54
CA GLU A 98 4.17 5.52 1.44
C GLU A 98 3.00 4.72 2.02
N THR A 99 3.03 3.41 1.84
CA THR A 99 2.07 2.48 2.45
C THR A 99 2.82 1.55 3.39
N ARG A 100 2.34 1.45 4.64
CA ARG A 100 2.97 0.60 5.66
C ARG A 100 2.13 -0.65 5.89
N ILE A 101 2.81 -1.78 6.07
CA ILE A 101 2.24 -3.01 6.59
C ILE A 101 2.61 -3.10 8.07
N ALA A 102 1.61 -3.14 8.93
CA ALA A 102 1.78 -3.37 10.37
C ALA A 102 1.53 -4.85 10.71
N ARG A 103 2.27 -5.34 11.71
CA ARG A 103 2.16 -6.68 12.31
C ARG A 103 1.45 -6.58 13.65
#